data_AF-A0A969K0P0-F1
#
_entry.id   AF-A0A969K0P0-F1
#
_cell.length_a   1.000
_cell.length_b   1.000
_cell.length_c   1.000
_cell.angle_alpha   90.00
_cell.angle_beta   90.00
_cell.angle_gamma   90.00
#
_symmetry.space_group_name_H-M   'P 1'
#
loop_
_entity.id
_entity.type
_entity.pdbx_description
1 polymer ?
#
loop_
_entity_poly.entity_id
_entity_poly.type
_entity_poly.pdbx_seq_one_letter_code
_entity_poly.pdbx_strand_id
1 'polypeptide(L)'
;MSQTPRPRPFGIRERILFRLYVNCGLMLEHPRQLQSKYDLTYEDLAFVAGCTTRTIERWMSQSREPKVVKEVYLRRLGEFYFLLRCYHHIPSELWNLICPLSEEDLAILYPQSD
;
A
#
# COMPACT_ATOMS: atom_id res chain seq x y z
N MET A 1 -24.23 19.06 24.13
CA MET A 1 -22.87 19.59 23.88
C MET A 1 -21.91 18.41 23.93
N SER A 2 -21.48 17.91 22.77
CA SER A 2 -20.47 16.85 22.68
C SER A 2 -19.12 17.41 23.15
N GLN A 3 -18.55 16.84 24.21
CA GLN A 3 -17.22 17.22 24.68
C GLN A 3 -16.19 16.84 23.61
N THR A 4 -15.50 17.83 23.05
CA THR A 4 -14.37 17.57 22.14
C THR A 4 -13.26 16.87 22.93
N PRO A 5 -12.79 15.69 22.50
CA PRO A 5 -11.72 14.98 23.20
C PRO A 5 -10.48 15.87 23.30
N ARG A 6 -9.92 16.04 24.51
CA ARG A 6 -8.66 16.77 24.67
C ARG A 6 -7.54 16.01 23.95
N PRO A 7 -6.65 16.69 23.21
CA PRO A 7 -5.52 16.05 22.58
C PRO A 7 -4.62 15.40 23.64
N ARG A 8 -4.31 14.12 23.46
CA ARG A 8 -3.38 13.37 24.32
C ARG A 8 -1.96 13.48 23.74
N PRO A 9 -0.93 13.71 24.57
CA PRO A 9 0.45 13.69 24.09
C PRO A 9 0.85 12.27 23.63
N PHE A 10 1.69 12.20 22.59
CA PHE A 10 2.28 10.94 22.13
C PHE A 10 3.12 10.32 23.26
N GLY A 11 2.78 9.09 23.64
CA GLY A 11 3.58 8.26 24.52
C GLY A 11 4.79 7.68 23.79
N ILE A 12 5.54 6.82 24.49
CA ILE A 12 6.76 6.21 23.94
C ILE A 12 6.43 5.35 22.72
N ARG A 13 5.33 4.58 22.76
CA ARG A 13 4.91 3.70 21.66
C ARG A 13 4.57 4.51 20.41
N GLU A 14 3.74 5.54 20.53
CA GLU A 14 3.34 6.37 19.38
C GLU A 14 4.53 7.09 18.76
N ARG A 15 5.53 7.51 19.55
CA ARG A 15 6.77 8.12 19.02
C ARG A 15 7.61 7.13 18.24
N ILE A 16 7.73 5.88 18.71
CA ILE A 16 8.44 4.83 17.98
C ILE A 16 7.71 4.54 16.67
N LEU A 17 6.40 4.36 16.71
CA LEU A 17 5.58 4.11 15.51
C LEU A 17 5.65 5.27 14.52
N PHE A 18 5.58 6.51 14.99
CA PHE A 18 5.76 7.70 14.16
C PHE A 18 7.12 7.71 13.47
N ARG A 19 8.20 7.47 14.23
CA ARG A 19 9.56 7.40 13.66
C ARG A 19 9.65 6.29 12.62
N LEU A 20 9.11 5.11 12.89
CA LEU A 20 9.08 4.02 11.92
C LEU A 20 8.29 4.41 10.67
N TYR A 21 7.09 4.96 10.82
CA TYR A 21 6.23 5.35 9.69
C TYR A 21 6.85 6.44 8.81
N VAL A 22 7.50 7.43 9.41
CA VAL A 22 8.10 8.56 8.67
C VAL A 22 9.41 8.18 8.00
N ASN A 23 10.22 7.30 8.62
CA ASN A 23 11.57 7.00 8.13
C ASN A 23 11.69 5.65 7.42
N CYS A 24 10.68 4.77 7.52
CA CYS A 24 10.67 3.51 6.81
C CYS A 24 9.94 3.70 5.48
N GLY A 25 10.69 3.60 4.38
CA GLY A 25 10.09 3.40 3.06
C GLY A 25 9.60 1.96 2.98
N LEU A 26 8.28 1.75 3.05
CA LEU A 26 7.68 0.47 2.65
C LEU A 26 8.23 0.13 1.26
N MET A 27 8.82 -1.07 1.14
CA MET A 27 9.67 -1.52 0.04
C MET A 27 9.31 -0.85 -1.29
N LEU A 28 10.16 0.09 -1.73
CA LEU A 28 9.90 0.89 -2.93
C LEU A 28 10.06 -0.02 -4.15
N GLU A 29 8.95 -0.57 -4.64
CA GLU A 29 8.93 -1.35 -5.87
C GLU A 29 8.70 -0.43 -7.07
N HIS A 30 9.60 -0.48 -8.03
CA HIS A 30 9.43 0.22 -9.30
C HIS A 30 8.28 -0.45 -10.09
N PRO A 31 7.39 0.30 -10.79
CA PRO A 31 6.28 -0.26 -11.56
C PRO A 31 6.68 -1.44 -12.48
N ARG A 32 7.89 -1.40 -13.05
CA ARG A 32 8.45 -2.47 -13.89
C ARG A 32 8.57 -3.82 -13.16
N GLN A 33 8.90 -3.81 -11.88
CA GLN A 33 9.04 -5.03 -11.08
C GLN A 33 7.65 -5.66 -10.85
N LEU A 34 6.65 -4.85 -10.49
CA LEU A 34 5.28 -5.30 -10.35
C LEU A 34 4.69 -5.81 -11.66
N GLN A 35 4.88 -5.07 -12.76
CA GLN A 35 4.46 -5.47 -14.09
C GLN A 35 5.02 -6.84 -14.48
N SER A 36 6.33 -7.02 -14.39
CA SER A 36 6.96 -8.29 -14.79
C SER A 36 6.58 -9.47 -13.90
N LYS A 37 6.31 -9.23 -12.62
CA LYS A 37 6.00 -10.29 -11.65
C LYS A 37 4.54 -10.76 -11.71
N TYR A 38 3.61 -9.84 -11.95
CA TYR A 38 2.17 -10.11 -11.86
C TYR A 38 1.40 -9.82 -13.16
N ASP A 39 2.10 -9.59 -14.27
CA ASP A 39 1.54 -9.28 -15.60
C ASP A 39 0.56 -8.08 -15.60
N LEU A 40 0.86 -7.07 -14.77
CA LEU A 40 -0.01 -5.89 -14.65
C LEU A 40 0.09 -4.96 -15.85
N THR A 41 -1.06 -4.47 -16.30
CA THR A 41 -1.14 -3.45 -17.35
C THR A 41 -0.68 -2.08 -16.84
N TYR A 42 -0.46 -1.13 -17.74
CA TYR A 42 -0.17 0.24 -17.33
C TYR A 42 -1.37 0.89 -16.64
N GLU A 43 -2.59 0.51 -17.01
CA GLU A 43 -3.82 0.93 -16.33
C GLU A 43 -3.87 0.43 -14.89
N ASP A 44 -3.56 -0.84 -14.64
CA ASP A 44 -3.56 -1.41 -13.28
C ASP A 44 -2.56 -0.69 -12.38
N LEU A 45 -1.34 -0.47 -12.89
CA LEU A 45 -0.30 0.25 -12.16
C LEU A 45 -0.71 1.70 -11.88
N ALA A 46 -1.38 2.36 -12.83
CA ALA A 46 -1.87 3.71 -12.66
C ALA A 46 -2.97 3.77 -11.59
N PHE A 47 -3.87 2.79 -11.58
CA PHE A 47 -4.92 2.65 -10.58
C PHE A 47 -4.33 2.48 -9.17
N VAL A 48 -3.40 1.54 -8.99
CA VAL A 48 -2.71 1.32 -7.70
C VAL A 48 -1.95 2.56 -7.25
N ALA A 49 -1.18 3.18 -8.15
CA ALA A 49 -0.44 4.40 -7.82
C ALA A 49 -1.35 5.61 -7.58
N GLY A 50 -2.61 5.57 -8.01
CA GLY A 50 -3.54 6.71 -8.01
C GLY A 50 -3.05 7.86 -8.89
N CYS A 51 -2.59 7.53 -10.09
CA CYS A 51 -2.19 8.49 -11.11
C CYS A 51 -2.82 8.14 -12.46
N THR A 52 -2.48 8.88 -13.52
CA THR A 52 -2.99 8.59 -14.87
C THR A 52 -2.14 7.54 -15.56
N THR A 53 -2.71 6.74 -16.48
CA THR A 53 -1.96 5.79 -17.33
C THR A 53 -0.81 6.49 -18.06
N ARG A 54 -1.03 7.70 -18.58
CA ARG A 54 0.01 8.55 -19.19
C ARG A 54 1.19 8.85 -18.26
N THR A 55 0.94 8.95 -16.95
CA THR A 55 2.01 9.12 -15.95
C THR A 55 2.88 7.88 -15.87
N ILE A 56 2.26 6.69 -15.86
CA ILE A 56 2.97 5.40 -15.89
C ILE A 56 3.73 5.22 -17.21
N GLU A 57 3.10 5.46 -18.37
CA GLU A 57 3.76 5.38 -19.69
C GLU A 57 5.00 6.29 -19.76
N ARG A 58 4.87 7.55 -19.32
CA ARG A 58 5.97 8.50 -19.25
C ARG A 58 7.09 7.99 -18.34
N TRP A 59 6.75 7.28 -17.28
CA TRP A 59 7.73 6.74 -16.34
C TRP A 59 8.43 5.50 -16.93
N MET A 60 7.68 4.60 -17.57
CA MET A 60 8.20 3.40 -18.23
C MET A 60 9.08 3.70 -19.44
N SER A 61 8.80 4.79 -20.16
CA SER A 61 9.57 5.23 -21.34
C SER A 61 10.92 5.89 -21.01
N GLN A 62 11.19 6.21 -19.75
CA GLN A 62 12.46 6.84 -19.37
C GLN A 62 13.56 5.79 -19.17
N SER A 63 14.74 6.07 -19.75
CA SER A 63 15.94 5.23 -19.59
C SER A 63 16.63 5.41 -18.23
N ARG A 64 16.31 6.49 -17.53
CA ARG A 64 16.72 6.77 -16.14
C ARG A 64 15.46 7.03 -15.32
N GLU A 65 15.43 6.56 -14.07
CA GLU A 65 14.35 6.92 -13.16
C GLU A 65 14.25 8.46 -13.10
N PRO A 66 13.04 9.04 -13.28
CA PRO A 66 12.89 10.47 -13.13
C PRO A 66 13.35 10.85 -11.74
N LYS A 67 14.23 11.88 -11.63
CA LYS A 67 14.64 12.46 -10.34
C LYS A 67 13.46 12.88 -9.44
N VAL A 68 12.25 12.95 -10.01
CA VAL A 68 11.01 13.33 -9.34
C VAL A 68 9.89 12.37 -9.76
N VAL A 69 10.08 11.07 -9.54
CA VAL A 69 8.90 10.29 -9.19
C VAL A 69 8.43 10.84 -7.86
N LYS A 70 7.16 11.26 -7.78
CA LYS A 70 6.62 11.65 -6.47
C LYS A 70 6.66 10.42 -5.59
N GLU A 71 7.37 10.50 -4.46
CA GLU A 71 7.51 9.40 -3.48
C GLU A 71 6.16 8.79 -3.10
N VAL A 72 5.07 9.58 -3.16
CA VAL A 72 3.69 9.10 -2.95
C VAL A 72 3.28 7.96 -3.90
N TYR A 73 3.71 7.96 -5.16
CA TYR A 73 3.36 6.91 -6.12
C TYR A 73 4.13 5.62 -5.82
N LEU A 74 5.43 5.73 -5.58
CA LEU A 74 6.26 4.59 -5.17
C LEU A 74 5.78 3.98 -3.86
N ARG A 75 5.38 4.83 -2.91
CA ARG A 75 4.82 4.41 -1.64
C ARG A 75 3.56 3.57 -1.82
N ARG A 76 2.61 4.02 -2.65
CA ARG A 76 1.37 3.27 -2.92
C ARG A 76 1.63 1.94 -3.60
N LEU A 77 2.56 1.91 -4.57
CA LEU A 77 2.98 0.66 -5.22
C LEU A 77 3.66 -0.29 -4.23
N GLY A 78 4.52 0.24 -3.35
CA GLY A 78 5.16 -0.53 -2.29
C GLY A 78 4.18 -1.06 -1.24
N GLU A 79 3.19 -0.26 -0.85
CA GLU A 79 2.09 -0.66 0.04
C GLU A 79 1.26 -1.80 -0.57
N PHE A 80 0.91 -1.69 -1.86
CA PHE A 80 0.22 -2.76 -2.58
C PHE A 80 1.07 -4.03 -2.69
N TYR A 81 2.35 -3.90 -3.02
CA TYR A 81 3.26 -5.04 -3.08
C TYR A 81 3.41 -5.74 -1.73
N PHE A 82 3.53 -4.95 -0.66
CA PHE A 82 3.56 -5.47 0.71
C PHE A 82 2.29 -6.25 1.01
N LEU A 83 1.12 -5.69 0.66
CA LEU A 83 -0.16 -6.35 0.89
C LEU A 83 -0.23 -7.71 0.15
N LEU A 84 0.09 -7.75 -1.15
CA LEU A 84 0.10 -8.99 -1.92
C LEU A 84 0.97 -10.09 -1.27
N ARG A 85 2.07 -9.70 -0.65
CA ARG A 85 3.02 -10.63 -0.03
C ARG A 85 2.67 -11.04 1.38
N CYS A 86 2.03 -10.15 2.14
CA CYS A 86 1.94 -10.29 3.59
C CYS A 86 0.50 -10.41 4.09
N TYR A 87 -0.52 -10.35 3.21
CA TYR A 87 -1.93 -10.40 3.64
C TYR A 87 -2.23 -11.62 4.53
N HIS A 88 -1.65 -12.79 4.23
CA HIS A 88 -1.85 -14.02 4.99
C HIS A 88 -1.29 -13.97 6.43
N HIS A 89 -0.44 -12.98 6.75
CA HIS A 89 0.02 -12.72 8.11
C HIS A 89 -0.87 -11.70 8.86
N ILE A 90 -1.81 -11.06 8.16
CA ILE A 90 -2.77 -10.11 8.74
C ILE A 90 -3.97 -10.93 9.23
N PRO A 91 -4.30 -10.93 10.53
CA PRO A 91 -5.50 -11.58 11.04
C PRO A 91 -6.76 -11.04 10.34
N SER A 92 -7.67 -11.94 9.95
CA SER A 92 -8.84 -11.57 9.16
C SER A 92 -9.74 -10.55 9.86
N GLU A 93 -9.77 -10.57 11.18
CA GLU A 93 -10.59 -9.65 11.99
C GLU A 93 -10.11 -8.20 11.91
N LEU A 94 -8.83 -7.96 11.59
CA LEU A 94 -8.32 -6.61 11.42
C LEU A 94 -8.91 -5.92 10.19
N TRP A 95 -9.34 -6.68 9.17
CA TRP A 95 -10.05 -6.11 8.04
C TRP A 95 -11.34 -5.43 8.46
N ASN A 96 -12.05 -5.93 9.48
CA ASN A 96 -13.27 -5.29 9.99
C ASN A 96 -13.04 -3.88 10.56
N LEU A 97 -11.80 -3.54 10.91
CA LEU A 97 -11.43 -2.21 11.42
C LEU A 97 -11.08 -1.21 10.32
N ILE A 98 -10.72 -1.69 9.12
CA ILE A 98 -10.13 -0.86 8.05
C ILE A 98 -10.98 -0.91 6.77
N CYS A 99 -11.30 -2.11 6.31
CA CYS A 99 -12.09 -2.39 5.11
C CYS A 99 -12.71 -3.80 5.25
N PRO A 100 -13.96 -3.91 5.73
CA PRO A 100 -14.61 -5.20 5.90
C PRO A 100 -14.65 -5.97 4.58
N LEU A 101 -14.11 -7.19 4.57
CA LEU A 101 -14.13 -8.07 3.40
C LEU A 101 -15.53 -8.64 3.18
N SER A 102 -15.89 -8.90 1.93
CA SER A 102 -17.06 -9.71 1.62
C SER A 102 -16.86 -11.16 2.05
N GLU A 103 -17.94 -11.94 2.17
CA GLU A 103 -17.85 -13.38 2.45
C GLU A 103 -17.04 -14.12 1.38
N GLU A 104 -17.19 -13.71 0.11
CA GLU A 104 -16.45 -14.27 -1.03
C GLU A 104 -14.95 -13.97 -0.91
N ASP A 105 -14.57 -12.71 -0.67
CA ASP A 105 -13.17 -12.32 -0.53
C ASP A 105 -12.50 -13.01 0.67
N LEU A 106 -13.22 -13.13 1.79
CA LEU A 106 -12.74 -13.81 2.98
C LEU A 106 -12.44 -15.29 2.68
N ALA A 107 -13.33 -15.97 1.97
CA ALA A 107 -13.16 -17.38 1.61
C ALA A 107 -11.96 -17.59 0.67
N ILE A 108 -11.70 -16.63 -0.23
CA ILE A 108 -10.56 -16.68 -1.16
C ILE A 108 -9.24 -16.41 -0.44
N LEU A 109 -9.19 -15.40 0.43
CA LEU A 109 -7.95 -14.95 1.07
C LEU A 109 -7.59 -15.77 2.32
N TYR A 110 -8.58 -16.30 3.03
CA TYR A 110 -8.39 -17.07 4.25
C TYR A 110 -9.16 -18.39 4.16
N PRO A 111 -8.79 -19.28 3.21
CA PRO A 111 -9.43 -20.57 3.11
C PRO A 111 -9.20 -21.35 4.41
N GLN A 112 -10.26 -21.94 4.96
CA GLN A 112 -10.12 -22.86 6.09
C GLN A 112 -9.18 -23.98 5.64
N SER A 113 -8.08 -24.18 6.37
CA SER A 113 -7.20 -25.32 6.12
C SER A 113 -7.89 -26.58 6.66
N ASP A 114 -8.04 -27.60 5.82
CA ASP A 114 -8.52 -28.94 6.23
C ASP A 114 -7.60 -29.59 7.28
#